data_AF-A0A4R8FL52-F1
#
_entry.id   AF-A0A4R8FL52-F1
#
_cell.length_a   1.000
_cell.length_b   1.000
_cell.length_c   1.000
_cell.angle_alpha   90.00
_cell.angle_beta   90.00
_cell.angle_gamma   90.00
#
_symmetry.space_group_name_H-M   'P 1'
#
loop_
_entity.id
_entity.type
_entity.pdbx_description
1 polymer ?
#
loop_
_entity_poly.entity_id
_entity_poly.type
_entity_poly.pdbx_seq_one_letter_code
_entity_poly.pdbx_strand_id
1 'polypeptide(L)'
;MSRPRLTRPRLLIGLGAVAVVLVLGAAAVLKAGLVPVSARPPHAAATAALLHETFRASVERSARQLTEAGLDVPDLDDPGLIALGAQHYDQVCSSCHGGPGLGQSPVALSMRPRPQSLPAVVGEFSETELYVILRDGVRFTAMPSWPADGNFGEIWAVVAFLRQLPGMTPDAYHDATEASRGAAEAALPAMAWDRRGAAMELKLHARADPLADYLYSAPSTGWRPIGLGDTPLRYCVACHGTDGTGAPTGGQAPNLAILDADTIAARLRDYASGARQSGIMATVATSLSGPQIDALAEHFAGLPDRTLGVPPSAGTEADAERGTALVRNGDFARALPACGLCHGTGTEKAGLGVPRLAGQGAAFLKRRLDGFASGRGPDRDGWNPMPAIARALSPADRSAVAAYLAGLPAGDPLSPDAAAAPGLEQATETAIAQAQSCTACHDPGPALGADRDLSPNLTLQAPAYIAHQMALFDSGLRPVTTMQQAAHELTEAEVGALAAVFGTARASPSGSDPERRPPPDYQLAEAGALARDGDPGRGVPACLSCHGAAPTGAIGLIPRLDGQRAGYLQDRLDYFAEGKAPEVLAPMTGIAARLTDSERAALADWFAARPPLEK
;
A
#
# COMPACT_ATOMS: atom_id res chain seq x y z
N MET A 1 0.42 67.16 -42.01
CA MET A 1 -0.55 66.07 -41.72
C MET A 1 0.00 65.24 -40.56
N SER A 2 -0.45 65.51 -39.33
CA SER A 2 0.00 64.79 -38.13
C SER A 2 -0.80 63.51 -37.94
N ARG A 3 -0.14 62.35 -38.03
CA ARG A 3 -0.76 61.06 -37.71
C ARG A 3 -1.11 61.02 -36.21
N PRO A 4 -2.36 60.69 -35.82
CA PRO A 4 -2.73 60.64 -34.41
C PRO A 4 -1.99 59.51 -33.72
N ARG A 5 -1.20 59.83 -32.69
CA ARG A 5 -0.58 58.84 -31.81
C ARG A 5 -1.67 58.22 -30.92
N LEU A 6 -1.99 56.95 -31.15
CA LEU A 6 -2.86 56.18 -30.26
C LEU A 6 -2.25 56.18 -28.85
N THR A 7 -2.99 56.70 -27.87
CA THR A 7 -2.60 56.63 -26.46
C THR A 7 -2.86 55.21 -25.95
N ARG A 8 -1.94 54.66 -25.14
CA ARG A 8 -2.02 53.30 -24.55
C ARG A 8 -3.42 52.93 -24.00
N PRO A 9 -4.18 53.82 -23.33
CA PRO A 9 -5.52 53.49 -22.82
C PRO A 9 -6.56 53.23 -23.92
N ARG A 10 -6.51 53.98 -25.03
CA ARG A 10 -7.45 53.81 -26.15
C ARG A 10 -7.16 52.51 -26.93
N LEU A 11 -5.89 52.11 -27.00
CA LEU A 11 -5.48 50.83 -27.56
C LEU A 11 -6.00 49.66 -26.71
N LEU A 12 -5.88 49.74 -25.38
CA LEU A 12 -6.35 48.69 -24.46
C LEU A 12 -7.88 48.56 -24.46
N ILE A 13 -8.62 49.68 -24.51
CA ILE A 13 -10.09 49.66 -24.62
C ILE A 13 -10.52 49.04 -25.97
N GLY A 14 -9.84 49.41 -27.06
CA GLY A 14 -10.09 48.83 -28.38
C GLY A 14 -9.84 47.32 -28.42
N LEU A 15 -8.71 46.87 -27.85
CA LEU A 15 -8.39 45.44 -27.73
C LEU A 15 -9.40 44.69 -26.86
N GLY A 16 -9.83 45.29 -25.74
CA GLY A 16 -10.86 44.72 -24.87
C GLY A 16 -12.21 44.56 -25.58
N ALA A 17 -12.65 45.56 -26.33
CA ALA A 17 -13.90 45.48 -27.10
C ALA A 17 -13.85 44.40 -28.18
N VAL A 18 -12.73 44.29 -28.91
CA VAL A 18 -12.52 43.22 -29.90
C VAL A 18 -12.55 41.84 -29.25
N ALA A 19 -11.89 41.66 -28.10
CA ALA A 19 -11.92 40.40 -27.38
C ALA A 19 -13.34 39.99 -26.97
N VAL A 20 -14.15 40.93 -26.45
CA VAL A 20 -15.54 40.67 -26.09
C VAL A 20 -16.37 40.25 -27.30
N VAL A 21 -16.23 40.93 -28.45
CA VAL A 21 -16.94 40.56 -29.68
C VAL A 21 -16.55 39.16 -30.15
N LEU A 22 -15.26 38.80 -30.10
CA LEU A 22 -14.79 37.47 -30.46
C LEU A 22 -15.36 36.38 -29.54
N VAL A 23 -15.39 36.62 -28.22
CA VAL A 23 -15.94 35.68 -27.23
C VAL A 23 -17.44 35.48 -27.44
N LEU A 24 -18.20 36.57 -27.59
CA LEU A 24 -19.64 36.51 -27.84
C LEU A 24 -19.96 35.84 -29.17
N GLY A 25 -19.15 36.10 -30.21
CA GLY A 25 -19.24 35.43 -31.50
C GLY A 25 -19.01 33.91 -31.39
N ALA A 26 -17.94 33.49 -30.70
CA ALA A 26 -17.66 32.07 -30.46
C ALA A 26 -18.79 31.39 -29.67
N ALA A 27 -19.30 32.04 -28.61
CA ALA A 27 -20.42 31.53 -27.83
C ALA A 27 -21.71 31.39 -28.67
N ALA A 28 -21.99 32.36 -29.55
CA ALA A 28 -23.13 32.28 -30.47
C ALA A 28 -22.98 31.14 -31.47
N VAL A 29 -21.79 30.93 -32.03
CA VAL A 29 -21.49 29.80 -32.95
C VAL A 29 -21.68 28.45 -32.25
N LEU A 30 -21.19 28.31 -31.02
CA LEU A 30 -21.36 27.09 -30.21
C LEU A 30 -22.84 26.86 -29.86
N LYS A 31 -23.56 27.89 -29.41
CA LYS A 31 -24.98 27.80 -29.05
C LYS A 31 -25.87 27.50 -30.25
N ALA A 32 -25.48 27.97 -31.44
CA ALA A 32 -26.16 27.67 -32.70
C ALA A 32 -25.83 26.26 -33.23
N GLY A 33 -24.95 25.50 -32.58
CA GLY A 33 -24.59 24.14 -33.00
C GLY A 33 -23.84 24.08 -34.34
N LEU A 34 -23.21 25.19 -34.74
CA LEU A 34 -22.50 25.29 -36.02
C LEU A 34 -21.15 24.55 -36.00
N VAL A 35 -20.68 24.14 -34.82
CA VAL A 35 -19.52 23.26 -34.66
C VAL A 35 -20.00 21.80 -34.64
N PRO A 36 -19.65 20.98 -35.65
CA PRO A 36 -20.07 19.59 -35.68
C PRO A 36 -19.40 18.79 -34.56
N VAL A 37 -20.19 18.12 -33.73
CA VAL A 37 -19.72 17.23 -32.65
C VAL A 37 -19.57 15.77 -33.10
N SER A 38 -19.78 15.50 -34.39
CA SER A 38 -19.67 14.14 -34.95
C SER A 38 -18.21 13.68 -34.96
N ALA A 39 -17.94 12.51 -34.39
CA ALA A 39 -16.63 11.85 -34.45
C ALA A 39 -16.43 11.04 -35.76
N ARG A 40 -17.34 11.14 -36.73
CA ARG A 40 -17.19 10.46 -38.04
C ARG A 40 -16.10 11.12 -38.91
N PRO A 41 -16.14 12.44 -39.19
CA PRO A 41 -15.07 13.09 -39.93
C PRO A 41 -13.78 13.20 -39.09
N PRO A 42 -12.61 13.14 -39.74
CA PRO A 42 -11.34 13.50 -39.08
C PRO A 42 -11.34 14.97 -38.66
N HIS A 43 -10.46 15.32 -37.72
CA HIS A 43 -10.17 16.73 -37.45
C HIS A 43 -9.60 17.39 -38.71
N ALA A 44 -9.85 18.69 -38.89
CA ALA A 44 -9.11 19.47 -39.89
C ALA A 44 -7.61 19.41 -39.57
N ALA A 45 -6.75 19.37 -40.60
CA ALA A 45 -5.30 19.20 -40.41
C ALA A 45 -4.69 20.22 -39.43
N ALA A 46 -5.08 21.49 -39.53
CA ALA A 46 -4.62 22.53 -38.60
C ALA A 46 -5.08 22.30 -37.16
N THR A 47 -6.30 21.81 -36.95
CA THR A 47 -6.81 21.46 -35.62
C THR A 47 -6.06 20.25 -35.06
N ALA A 48 -5.84 19.22 -35.88
CA ALA A 48 -5.10 18.03 -35.47
C ALA A 48 -3.64 18.37 -35.09
N ALA A 49 -2.97 19.19 -35.90
CA ALA A 49 -1.61 19.67 -35.62
C ALA A 49 -1.55 20.47 -34.31
N LEU A 50 -2.43 21.46 -34.14
CA LEU A 50 -2.47 22.27 -32.92
C LEU A 50 -2.72 21.43 -31.67
N LEU A 51 -3.65 20.48 -31.73
CA LEU A 51 -3.93 19.58 -30.60
C LEU A 51 -2.71 18.70 -30.27
N HIS A 52 -2.04 18.14 -31.28
CA HIS A 52 -0.85 17.31 -31.08
C HIS A 52 0.35 18.10 -30.55
N GLU A 53 0.60 19.30 -31.06
CA GLU A 53 1.65 20.20 -30.56
C GLU A 53 1.37 20.61 -29.10
N THR A 54 0.12 20.96 -28.79
CA THR A 54 -0.29 21.29 -27.42
C THR A 54 -0.10 20.10 -26.48
N PHE A 55 -0.42 18.89 -26.94
CA PHE A 55 -0.16 17.65 -26.20
C PHE A 55 1.34 17.48 -25.91
N ARG A 56 2.22 17.51 -26.93
CA ARG A 56 3.67 17.36 -26.74
C ARG A 56 4.22 18.42 -25.78
N ALA A 57 3.88 19.69 -25.99
CA ALA A 57 4.34 20.79 -25.15
C ALA A 57 3.82 20.71 -23.69
N SER A 58 2.64 20.14 -23.48
CA SER A 58 2.09 19.92 -22.13
C SER A 58 2.79 18.76 -21.42
N VAL A 59 3.01 17.65 -22.14
CA VAL A 59 3.69 16.45 -21.62
C VAL A 59 5.13 16.77 -21.26
N GLU A 60 5.88 17.39 -22.18
CA GLU A 60 7.28 17.77 -21.98
C GLU A 60 7.46 18.72 -20.78
N ARG A 61 6.56 19.70 -20.62
CA ARG A 61 6.57 20.60 -19.46
C ARG A 61 6.30 19.88 -18.15
N SER A 62 5.30 18.99 -18.13
CA SER A 62 4.94 18.23 -16.93
C SER A 62 6.05 17.24 -16.56
N ALA A 63 6.68 16.62 -17.56
CA ALA A 63 7.81 15.73 -17.37
C ALA A 63 9.01 16.48 -16.76
N ARG A 64 9.38 17.63 -17.31
CA ARG A 64 10.43 18.51 -16.72
C ARG A 64 10.15 18.85 -15.27
N GLN A 65 8.93 19.27 -14.95
CA GLN A 65 8.53 19.63 -13.59
C GLN A 65 8.69 18.46 -12.60
N LEU A 66 8.35 17.24 -13.03
CA LEU A 66 8.51 16.05 -12.18
C LEU A 66 9.98 15.65 -12.01
N THR A 67 10.78 15.71 -13.09
CA THR A 67 12.22 15.46 -13.02
C THR A 67 12.90 16.47 -12.08
N GLU A 68 12.57 17.75 -12.18
CA GLU A 68 13.06 18.81 -11.28
C GLU A 68 12.60 18.61 -9.83
N ALA A 69 11.42 18.03 -9.62
CA ALA A 69 10.91 17.65 -8.30
C ALA A 69 11.52 16.36 -7.74
N GLY A 70 12.48 15.74 -8.44
CA GLY A 70 13.15 14.53 -7.99
C GLY A 70 12.32 13.26 -8.15
N LEU A 71 11.56 13.14 -9.25
CA LEU A 71 10.87 11.89 -9.59
C LEU A 71 11.89 10.74 -9.68
N ASP A 72 11.66 9.72 -8.86
CA ASP A 72 12.47 8.52 -8.80
C ASP A 72 12.10 7.56 -9.94
N VAL A 73 13.07 7.27 -10.81
CA VAL A 73 12.93 6.35 -11.94
C VAL A 73 13.57 5.01 -11.53
N PRO A 74 12.79 3.92 -11.46
CA PRO A 74 13.33 2.61 -11.11
C PRO A 74 14.21 2.06 -12.24
N ASP A 75 14.92 0.96 -11.97
CA ASP A 75 15.63 0.22 -13.01
C ASP A 75 14.63 -0.36 -14.03
N LEU A 76 14.57 0.25 -15.22
CA LEU A 76 13.66 -0.13 -16.29
C LEU A 76 14.13 -1.37 -17.05
N ASP A 77 15.36 -1.83 -16.81
CA ASP A 77 15.91 -3.05 -17.38
C ASP A 77 15.62 -4.28 -16.50
N ASP A 78 14.95 -4.11 -15.35
CA ASP A 78 14.51 -5.22 -14.49
C ASP A 78 13.56 -6.16 -15.26
N PRO A 79 13.94 -7.43 -15.48
CA PRO A 79 13.16 -8.36 -16.29
C PRO A 79 11.75 -8.62 -15.72
N GLY A 80 11.61 -8.61 -14.39
CA GLY A 80 10.32 -8.79 -13.74
C GLY A 80 9.39 -7.59 -13.96
N LEU A 81 9.93 -6.38 -13.92
CA LEU A 81 9.21 -5.12 -14.14
C LEU A 81 8.74 -5.03 -15.59
N ILE A 82 9.61 -5.39 -16.54
CA ILE A 82 9.26 -5.54 -17.97
C ILE A 82 8.14 -6.56 -18.14
N ALA A 83 8.24 -7.74 -17.52
CA ALA A 83 7.22 -8.79 -17.62
C ALA A 83 5.87 -8.35 -17.02
N LEU A 84 5.88 -7.66 -15.87
CA LEU A 84 4.66 -7.07 -15.30
C LEU A 84 4.02 -6.05 -16.26
N GLY A 85 4.84 -5.20 -16.86
CA GLY A 85 4.42 -4.24 -17.87
C GLY A 85 3.82 -4.88 -19.11
N ALA A 86 4.44 -5.95 -19.61
CA ALA A 86 3.98 -6.73 -20.76
C ALA A 86 2.58 -7.27 -20.52
N GLN A 87 2.34 -7.86 -19.35
CA GLN A 87 1.04 -8.44 -19.00
C GLN A 87 -0.05 -7.36 -18.89
N HIS A 88 0.24 -6.23 -18.25
CA HIS A 88 -0.74 -5.14 -18.15
C HIS A 88 -1.02 -4.50 -19.51
N TYR A 89 0.03 -4.24 -20.30
CA TYR A 89 -0.11 -3.70 -21.65
C TYR A 89 -0.98 -4.58 -22.54
N ASP A 90 -0.72 -5.88 -22.54
CA ASP A 90 -1.46 -6.84 -23.34
C ASP A 90 -2.94 -6.90 -22.95
N GLN A 91 -3.25 -6.83 -21.66
CA GLN A 91 -4.63 -6.92 -21.17
C GLN A 91 -5.44 -5.64 -21.36
N VAL A 92 -4.79 -4.48 -21.29
CA VAL A 92 -5.49 -3.19 -21.21
C VAL A 92 -5.21 -2.31 -22.43
N CYS A 93 -3.93 -2.07 -22.72
CA CYS A 93 -3.49 -1.06 -23.68
C CYS A 93 -3.56 -1.55 -25.14
N SER A 94 -3.20 -2.81 -25.38
CA SER A 94 -3.06 -3.40 -26.72
C SER A 94 -4.36 -3.32 -27.55
N SER A 95 -5.50 -3.35 -26.87
CA SER A 95 -6.84 -3.25 -27.49
C SER A 95 -7.04 -1.95 -28.28
N CYS A 96 -6.39 -0.86 -27.83
CA CYS A 96 -6.42 0.45 -28.47
C CYS A 96 -5.13 0.75 -29.24
N HIS A 97 -3.98 0.38 -28.67
CA HIS A 97 -2.66 0.77 -29.14
C HIS A 97 -1.95 -0.28 -30.01
N GLY A 98 -2.54 -1.46 -30.18
CA GLY A 98 -1.96 -2.57 -30.92
C GLY A 98 -0.80 -3.23 -30.17
N GLY A 99 -0.04 -4.08 -30.87
CA GLY A 99 1.18 -4.70 -30.36
C GLY A 99 1.99 -5.28 -31.52
N PRO A 100 3.25 -5.68 -31.34
CA PRO A 100 4.00 -6.40 -32.36
C PRO A 100 3.21 -7.63 -32.85
N GLY A 101 2.88 -7.67 -34.14
CA GLY A 101 2.03 -8.71 -34.74
C GLY A 101 0.52 -8.57 -34.47
N LEU A 102 0.11 -7.61 -33.64
CA LEU A 102 -1.28 -7.28 -33.33
C LEU A 102 -1.66 -5.93 -33.96
N GLY A 103 -2.70 -5.93 -34.80
CA GLY A 103 -3.28 -4.69 -35.32
C GLY A 103 -3.97 -3.87 -34.22
N GLN A 104 -4.39 -2.64 -34.52
CA GLN A 104 -5.29 -1.86 -33.63
C GLN A 104 -6.76 -2.23 -33.86
N SER A 105 -7.61 -2.08 -32.84
CA SER A 105 -9.01 -2.54 -32.94
C SER A 105 -9.81 -1.69 -33.93
N PRO A 106 -10.84 -2.28 -34.56
CA PRO A 106 -11.81 -1.52 -35.34
C PRO A 106 -12.41 -0.32 -34.58
N VAL A 107 -12.63 -0.49 -33.27
CA VAL A 107 -13.12 0.57 -32.39
C VAL A 107 -12.06 1.66 -32.25
N ALA A 108 -10.82 1.29 -31.95
CA ALA A 108 -9.69 2.21 -31.84
C ALA A 108 -9.46 3.02 -33.13
N LEU A 109 -9.45 2.36 -34.29
CA LEU A 109 -9.32 3.01 -35.60
C LEU A 109 -10.50 3.95 -35.94
N SER A 110 -11.64 3.77 -35.28
CA SER A 110 -12.82 4.62 -35.41
C SER A 110 -12.85 5.79 -34.42
N MET A 111 -11.97 5.83 -33.41
CA MET A 111 -11.88 6.93 -32.44
C MET A 111 -11.35 8.21 -33.08
N ARG A 112 -11.74 9.37 -32.53
CA ARG A 112 -11.20 10.69 -32.90
C ARG A 112 -10.84 11.48 -31.62
N PRO A 113 -9.56 11.85 -31.40
CA PRO A 113 -8.41 11.42 -32.20
C PRO A 113 -8.20 9.90 -32.13
N ARG A 114 -7.60 9.33 -33.18
CA ARG A 114 -7.25 7.90 -33.17
C ARG A 114 -6.08 7.67 -32.20
N PRO A 115 -6.10 6.60 -31.39
CA PRO A 115 -4.91 6.21 -30.64
C PRO A 115 -3.79 5.83 -31.61
N GLN A 116 -2.55 6.18 -31.27
CA GLN A 116 -1.38 5.81 -32.07
C GLN A 116 -0.98 4.35 -31.81
N SER A 117 -0.42 3.70 -32.83
CA SER A 117 0.21 2.40 -32.69
C SER A 117 1.52 2.53 -31.92
N LEU A 118 1.54 2.16 -30.65
CA LEU A 118 2.70 2.41 -29.79
C LEU A 118 4.02 1.75 -30.25
N PRO A 119 4.04 0.54 -30.84
CA PRO A 119 5.29 -0.02 -31.40
C PRO A 119 6.00 0.91 -32.39
N ALA A 120 5.27 1.84 -33.00
CA ALA A 120 5.79 2.73 -34.04
C ALA A 120 6.20 4.11 -33.52
N VAL A 121 5.68 4.56 -32.37
CA VAL A 121 5.81 5.96 -31.90
C VAL A 121 6.41 6.10 -30.50
N VAL A 122 6.50 5.03 -29.73
CA VAL A 122 6.95 5.09 -28.33
C VAL A 122 8.39 5.58 -28.16
N GLY A 123 9.22 5.38 -29.19
CA GLY A 123 10.60 5.89 -29.24
C GLY A 123 10.72 7.42 -29.32
N GLU A 124 9.64 8.13 -29.64
CA GLU A 124 9.63 9.60 -29.72
C GLU A 124 9.54 10.31 -28.37
N PHE A 125 9.21 9.58 -27.30
CA PHE A 125 9.00 10.13 -25.96
C PHE A 125 10.09 9.62 -25.02
N SER A 126 10.52 10.47 -24.09
CA SER A 126 11.36 10.10 -22.93
C SER A 126 10.56 9.30 -21.89
N GLU A 127 11.25 8.67 -20.94
CA GLU A 127 10.65 7.79 -19.93
C GLU A 127 9.67 8.55 -19.04
N THR A 128 10.08 9.74 -18.61
CA THR A 128 9.23 10.63 -17.83
C THR A 128 8.02 11.13 -18.63
N GLU A 129 8.16 11.37 -19.94
CA GLU A 129 7.03 11.74 -20.79
C GLU A 129 6.03 10.59 -20.94
N LEU A 130 6.50 9.35 -21.15
CA LEU A 130 5.64 8.17 -21.14
C LEU A 130 4.92 7.99 -19.79
N TYR A 131 5.65 8.19 -18.69
CA TYR A 131 5.08 8.17 -17.34
C TYR A 131 3.96 9.22 -17.18
N VAL A 132 4.17 10.46 -17.63
CA VAL A 132 3.16 11.53 -17.59
C VAL A 132 1.93 11.17 -18.41
N ILE A 133 2.13 10.66 -19.64
CA ILE A 133 1.02 10.27 -20.53
C ILE A 133 0.15 9.18 -19.89
N LEU A 134 0.79 8.18 -19.28
CA LEU A 134 0.09 7.09 -18.60
C LEU A 134 -0.60 7.55 -17.29
N ARG A 135 0.04 8.46 -16.54
CA ARG A 135 -0.48 9.00 -15.28
C ARG A 135 -1.72 9.85 -15.52
N ASP A 136 -1.61 10.83 -16.40
CA ASP A 136 -2.61 11.89 -16.56
C ASP A 136 -3.65 11.57 -17.63
N GLY A 137 -3.37 10.59 -18.50
CA GLY A 137 -4.14 10.37 -19.71
C GLY A 137 -4.04 11.57 -20.66
N VAL A 138 -4.93 11.62 -21.65
CA VAL A 138 -4.96 12.76 -22.59
C VAL A 138 -6.37 13.32 -22.65
N ARG A 139 -6.55 14.50 -22.05
CA ARG A 139 -7.82 15.20 -22.02
C ARG A 139 -8.36 15.44 -23.44
N PHE A 140 -9.69 15.33 -23.60
CA PHE A 140 -10.38 15.42 -24.89
C PHE A 140 -10.07 14.27 -25.87
N THR A 141 -9.58 13.16 -25.35
CA THR A 141 -9.42 11.89 -26.08
C THR A 141 -10.06 10.77 -25.28
N ALA A 142 -10.06 9.55 -25.83
CA ALA A 142 -10.48 8.36 -25.10
C ALA A 142 -9.33 7.72 -24.28
N MET A 143 -8.15 8.34 -24.19
CA MET A 143 -7.05 7.89 -23.34
C MET A 143 -7.31 8.31 -21.88
N PRO A 144 -7.68 7.36 -20.99
CA PRO A 144 -7.98 7.68 -19.61
C PRO A 144 -6.70 7.99 -18.83
N SER A 145 -6.84 8.69 -17.70
CA SER A 145 -5.78 8.76 -16.69
C SER A 145 -5.63 7.42 -15.98
N TRP A 146 -4.52 7.25 -15.26
CA TRP A 146 -4.32 6.07 -14.42
C TRP A 146 -5.45 5.95 -13.39
N PRO A 147 -6.08 4.77 -13.21
CA PRO A 147 -7.31 4.65 -12.43
C PRO A 147 -7.10 4.65 -10.91
N ALA A 148 -5.86 4.72 -10.44
CA ALA A 148 -5.52 4.77 -9.02
C ALA A 148 -4.70 6.03 -8.70
N ASP A 149 -5.29 6.93 -7.92
CA ASP A 149 -4.58 8.10 -7.38
C ASP A 149 -3.48 7.66 -6.39
N GLY A 150 -2.43 8.46 -6.19
CA GLY A 150 -1.45 8.25 -5.10
C GLY A 150 -0.55 6.99 -5.16
N ASN A 151 -0.77 6.07 -6.11
CA ASN A 151 0.03 4.87 -6.37
C ASN A 151 0.49 4.79 -7.84
N PHE A 152 1.24 5.80 -8.27
CA PHE A 152 1.74 5.90 -9.64
C PHE A 152 3.01 5.06 -9.91
N GLY A 153 3.57 4.39 -8.91
CA GLY A 153 4.77 3.56 -9.10
C GLY A 153 4.56 2.38 -10.05
N GLU A 154 3.33 1.87 -10.15
CA GLU A 154 2.94 0.79 -11.06
C GLU A 154 3.08 1.18 -12.56
N ILE A 155 3.02 2.48 -12.87
CA ILE A 155 3.16 3.00 -14.25
C ILE A 155 4.52 2.64 -14.83
N TRP A 156 5.57 2.62 -14.01
CA TRP A 156 6.92 2.29 -14.45
C TRP A 156 7.05 0.87 -15.01
N ALA A 157 6.21 -0.08 -14.59
CA ALA A 157 6.14 -1.40 -15.21
C ALA A 157 5.77 -1.28 -16.70
N VAL A 158 4.73 -0.51 -17.00
CA VAL A 158 4.29 -0.27 -18.38
C VAL A 158 5.35 0.50 -19.15
N VAL A 159 5.99 1.52 -18.56
CA VAL A 159 7.09 2.27 -19.21
C VAL A 159 8.27 1.36 -19.54
N ALA A 160 8.68 0.48 -18.63
CA ALA A 160 9.77 -0.48 -18.84
C ALA A 160 9.47 -1.40 -20.03
N PHE A 161 8.24 -1.92 -20.12
CA PHE A 161 7.82 -2.73 -21.27
C PHE A 161 7.71 -1.92 -22.57
N LEU A 162 7.18 -0.70 -22.51
CA LEU A 162 7.04 0.20 -23.66
C LEU A 162 8.39 0.49 -24.34
N ARG A 163 9.49 0.51 -23.58
CA ARG A 163 10.86 0.63 -24.13
C ARG A 163 11.30 -0.54 -24.99
N GLN A 164 10.73 -1.73 -24.76
CA GLN A 164 11.05 -2.94 -25.52
C GLN A 164 10.32 -3.00 -26.87
N LEU A 165 9.18 -2.31 -27.02
CA LEU A 165 8.29 -2.44 -28.19
C LEU A 165 8.91 -2.11 -29.56
N PRO A 166 9.73 -1.05 -29.75
CA PRO A 166 10.23 -0.68 -31.09
C PRO A 166 11.04 -1.76 -31.80
N GLY A 167 11.68 -2.67 -31.05
CA GLY A 167 12.51 -3.77 -31.57
C GLY A 167 11.91 -5.16 -31.41
N MET A 168 10.70 -5.27 -30.86
CA MET A 168 10.11 -6.56 -30.49
C MET A 168 9.44 -7.22 -31.70
N THR A 169 9.73 -8.51 -31.91
CA THR A 169 9.06 -9.32 -32.94
C THR A 169 7.69 -9.80 -32.45
N PRO A 170 6.77 -10.20 -33.36
CA PRO A 170 5.51 -10.85 -32.97
C PRO A 170 5.69 -12.05 -32.05
N ASP A 171 6.68 -12.91 -32.33
CA ASP A 171 6.97 -14.09 -31.51
C ASP A 171 7.47 -13.70 -30.12
N ALA A 172 8.39 -12.71 -30.03
CA ALA A 172 8.88 -12.22 -28.75
C ALA A 172 7.76 -11.56 -27.91
N TYR A 173 6.83 -10.86 -28.57
CA TYR A 173 5.64 -10.30 -27.90
C TYR A 173 4.69 -11.40 -27.42
N HIS A 174 4.46 -12.44 -28.24
CA HIS A 174 3.66 -13.59 -27.86
C HIS A 174 4.26 -14.31 -26.64
N ASP A 175 5.56 -14.61 -26.66
CA ASP A 175 6.25 -15.27 -25.57
C ASP A 175 6.20 -14.45 -24.27
N ALA A 176 6.35 -13.12 -24.35
CA ALA A 176 6.27 -12.22 -23.20
C ALA A 176 4.86 -12.12 -22.59
N THR A 177 3.81 -12.42 -23.36
CA THR A 177 2.41 -12.15 -22.97
C THR A 177 1.56 -13.41 -22.76
N GLU A 178 1.92 -14.56 -23.34
CA GLU A 178 1.10 -15.79 -23.37
C GLU A 178 1.74 -17.01 -22.66
N ALA A 179 3.04 -17.01 -22.39
CA ALA A 179 3.76 -18.20 -21.89
C ALA A 179 3.19 -18.83 -20.60
N SER A 180 2.60 -18.03 -19.70
CA SER A 180 1.97 -18.49 -18.45
C SER A 180 0.49 -18.88 -18.60
N ARG A 181 -0.16 -18.52 -19.71
CA ARG A 181 -1.61 -18.68 -19.91
C ARG A 181 -1.99 -20.06 -20.48
N GLY A 182 -1.17 -20.62 -21.38
CA GLY A 182 -1.45 -21.91 -22.02
C GLY A 182 -1.46 -23.11 -21.05
N ALA A 183 -0.74 -23.03 -19.92
CA ALA A 183 -0.71 -24.08 -18.91
C ALA A 183 -1.95 -24.09 -17.99
N ALA A 184 -2.65 -22.96 -17.84
CA ALA A 184 -3.80 -22.81 -16.94
C ALA A 184 -5.14 -23.28 -17.55
N GLU A 185 -5.22 -23.34 -18.89
CA GLU A 185 -6.44 -23.64 -19.64
C GLU A 185 -6.96 -25.08 -19.42
N ALA A 186 -6.10 -25.98 -18.94
CA ALA A 186 -6.43 -27.39 -18.70
C ALA A 186 -7.10 -27.69 -17.35
N ALA A 187 -7.16 -26.74 -16.39
CA ALA A 187 -7.35 -27.08 -14.97
C ALA A 187 -8.70 -26.69 -14.32
N LEU A 188 -9.55 -25.85 -14.93
CA LEU A 188 -10.85 -25.49 -14.34
C LEU A 188 -12.00 -25.56 -15.36
N PRO A 189 -13.23 -25.90 -14.92
CA PRO A 189 -14.38 -25.96 -15.81
C PRO A 189 -14.69 -24.59 -16.39
N ALA A 190 -14.91 -24.53 -17.72
CA ALA A 190 -15.39 -23.34 -18.40
C ALA A 190 -16.74 -22.93 -17.80
N MET A 191 -16.86 -21.69 -17.34
CA MET A 191 -18.14 -21.15 -16.91
C MET A 191 -18.90 -20.64 -18.14
N ALA A 192 -20.01 -21.29 -18.47
CA ALA A 192 -20.74 -21.04 -19.70
C ALA A 192 -21.27 -19.60 -19.79
N TRP A 193 -20.81 -18.85 -20.79
CA TRP A 193 -21.52 -17.71 -21.35
C TRP A 193 -22.28 -18.20 -22.58
N ASP A 194 -23.56 -18.48 -22.42
CA ASP A 194 -24.37 -19.28 -23.34
C ASP A 194 -24.80 -18.56 -24.64
N ARG A 195 -24.29 -17.35 -24.93
CA ARG A 195 -24.55 -16.68 -26.23
C ARG A 195 -23.40 -15.79 -26.72
N ARG A 196 -22.66 -16.28 -27.72
CA ARG A 196 -21.91 -15.42 -28.67
C ARG A 196 -22.58 -15.47 -30.04
N GLY A 197 -22.94 -14.31 -30.59
CA GLY A 197 -23.46 -14.19 -31.95
C GLY A 197 -22.38 -14.43 -33.01
N ALA A 198 -22.81 -14.71 -34.26
CA ALA A 198 -21.89 -14.92 -35.38
C ALA A 198 -21.02 -13.68 -35.65
N ALA A 199 -19.72 -13.90 -35.90
CA ALA A 199 -18.79 -12.84 -36.27
C ALA A 199 -19.14 -12.25 -37.65
N MET A 200 -19.21 -10.92 -37.74
CA MET A 200 -19.43 -10.18 -39.00
C MET A 200 -18.15 -9.48 -39.45
N GLU A 201 -17.98 -9.37 -40.78
CA GLU A 201 -16.92 -8.57 -41.42
C GLU A 201 -17.18 -7.06 -41.20
N LEU A 202 -16.23 -6.35 -40.59
CA LEU A 202 -16.31 -4.89 -40.37
C LEU A 202 -15.66 -4.11 -41.52
N LYS A 203 -16.46 -3.40 -42.32
CA LYS A 203 -15.97 -2.40 -43.29
C LYS A 203 -15.77 -1.04 -42.59
N LEU A 204 -14.55 -0.77 -42.12
CA LEU A 204 -14.19 0.51 -41.49
C LEU A 204 -13.88 1.59 -42.53
N HIS A 205 -14.32 2.83 -42.23
CA HIS A 205 -14.32 3.98 -43.14
C HIS A 205 -12.94 4.33 -43.75
N ALA A 206 -12.90 4.48 -45.08
CA ALA A 206 -11.70 4.49 -45.93
C ALA A 206 -10.80 5.75 -45.89
N ARG A 207 -10.84 6.61 -44.87
CA ARG A 207 -9.96 7.80 -44.83
C ARG A 207 -9.29 7.96 -43.46
N ALA A 208 -7.97 7.89 -43.44
CA ALA A 208 -7.11 8.21 -42.30
C ALA A 208 -7.06 9.72 -42.03
N ASP A 209 -6.71 10.11 -40.79
CA ASP A 209 -6.38 11.50 -40.45
C ASP A 209 -5.14 11.95 -41.28
N PRO A 210 -5.09 13.20 -41.79
CA PRO A 210 -4.11 13.63 -42.80
C PRO A 210 -2.80 14.14 -42.16
N LEU A 211 -2.17 13.35 -41.29
CA LEU A 211 -0.86 13.64 -40.70
C LEU A 211 0.09 12.47 -40.96
N ALA A 212 1.28 12.77 -41.50
CA ALA A 212 2.29 11.77 -41.84
C ALA A 212 2.85 11.03 -40.60
N ASP A 213 2.75 11.65 -39.42
CA ASP A 213 3.31 11.15 -38.16
C ASP A 213 2.35 10.23 -37.37
N TYR A 214 1.20 9.90 -37.94
CA TYR A 214 0.24 8.97 -37.34
C TYR A 214 0.39 7.59 -37.97
N LEU A 215 1.24 6.77 -37.36
CA LEU A 215 1.45 5.38 -37.74
C LEU A 215 0.32 4.51 -37.17
N TYR A 216 -0.38 3.79 -38.06
CA TYR A 216 -1.47 2.87 -37.71
C TYR A 216 -1.20 1.49 -38.32
N SER A 217 -1.62 0.43 -37.62
CA SER A 217 -1.67 -0.93 -38.17
C SER A 217 -3.12 -1.35 -38.43
N ALA A 218 -3.39 -1.87 -39.63
CA ALA A 218 -4.70 -2.41 -39.98
C ALA A 218 -5.08 -3.59 -39.05
N PRO A 219 -6.38 -3.83 -38.77
CA PRO A 219 -6.77 -4.86 -37.81
C PRO A 219 -6.34 -6.25 -38.29
N SER A 220 -5.61 -7.00 -37.46
CA SER A 220 -5.39 -8.43 -37.65
C SER A 220 -6.61 -9.22 -37.16
N THR A 221 -6.86 -10.39 -37.76
CA THR A 221 -7.86 -11.36 -37.28
C THR A 221 -7.38 -11.98 -35.96
N GLY A 222 -8.24 -12.06 -34.93
CA GLY A 222 -7.88 -12.65 -33.63
C GLY A 222 -8.24 -11.85 -32.36
N TRP A 223 -9.12 -10.84 -32.47
CA TRP A 223 -9.47 -9.94 -31.36
C TRP A 223 -9.98 -10.66 -30.10
N ARG A 224 -9.38 -10.32 -28.95
CA ARG A 224 -9.88 -10.67 -27.61
C ARG A 224 -11.06 -9.74 -27.25
N PRO A 225 -12.13 -10.25 -26.60
CA PRO A 225 -13.20 -9.39 -26.07
C PRO A 225 -12.65 -8.38 -25.06
N ILE A 226 -13.18 -7.16 -25.06
CA ILE A 226 -12.95 -6.20 -23.97
C ILE A 226 -13.69 -6.74 -22.74
N GLY A 227 -12.96 -7.31 -21.78
CA GLY A 227 -13.51 -7.91 -20.55
C GLY A 227 -12.89 -9.27 -20.22
N LEU A 228 -13.05 -9.71 -18.96
CA LEU A 228 -12.69 -11.07 -18.55
C LEU A 228 -13.55 -12.06 -19.35
N GLY A 229 -12.96 -12.85 -20.24
CA GLY A 229 -13.66 -13.98 -20.86
C GLY A 229 -14.06 -15.03 -19.83
N ASP A 230 -14.68 -16.12 -20.30
CA ASP A 230 -15.29 -17.23 -19.54
C ASP A 230 -14.37 -17.96 -18.52
N THR A 231 -13.11 -17.55 -18.39
CA THR A 231 -12.05 -18.13 -17.55
C THR A 231 -11.26 -17.04 -16.81
N PRO A 232 -11.78 -16.45 -15.71
CA PRO A 232 -11.10 -15.39 -14.96
C PRO A 232 -9.68 -15.76 -14.47
N LEU A 233 -9.47 -17.03 -14.12
CA LEU A 233 -8.16 -17.53 -13.65
C LEU A 233 -7.01 -17.24 -14.64
N ARG A 234 -7.29 -17.24 -15.96
CA ARG A 234 -6.26 -16.96 -16.98
C ARG A 234 -5.60 -15.59 -16.83
N TYR A 235 -6.34 -14.62 -16.27
CA TYR A 235 -5.84 -13.28 -16.04
C TYR A 235 -5.00 -13.20 -14.77
N CYS A 236 -5.36 -13.98 -13.76
CA CYS A 236 -4.62 -14.08 -12.51
C CYS A 236 -3.26 -14.74 -12.72
N VAL A 237 -3.24 -15.93 -13.35
CA VAL A 237 -2.00 -16.72 -13.56
C VAL A 237 -1.01 -16.05 -14.50
N ALA A 238 -1.48 -15.09 -15.31
CA ALA A 238 -0.63 -14.29 -16.18
C ALA A 238 0.43 -13.50 -15.38
N CYS A 239 0.05 -13.03 -14.18
CA CYS A 239 0.93 -12.29 -13.28
C CYS A 239 1.36 -13.12 -12.07
N HIS A 240 0.43 -13.84 -11.46
CA HIS A 240 0.64 -14.59 -10.22
C HIS A 240 1.18 -16.00 -10.44
N GLY A 241 1.22 -16.50 -11.68
CA GLY A 241 1.62 -17.87 -11.98
C GLY A 241 0.54 -18.89 -11.67
N THR A 242 0.63 -20.06 -12.31
CA THR A 242 -0.27 -21.20 -12.05
C THR A 242 -0.02 -21.84 -10.68
N ASP A 243 1.16 -21.63 -10.12
CA ASP A 243 1.52 -22.03 -8.76
C ASP A 243 1.37 -20.89 -7.73
N GLY A 244 0.84 -19.74 -8.16
CA GLY A 244 0.58 -18.60 -7.29
C GLY A 244 1.81 -17.84 -6.82
N THR A 245 3.03 -18.22 -7.21
CA THR A 245 4.30 -17.68 -6.67
C THR A 245 4.66 -16.28 -7.16
N GLY A 246 3.99 -15.77 -8.20
CA GLY A 246 4.38 -14.54 -8.91
C GLY A 246 5.54 -14.72 -9.90
N ALA A 247 5.95 -15.97 -10.17
CA ALA A 247 7.06 -16.29 -11.07
C ALA A 247 7.02 -15.60 -12.45
N PRO A 248 5.86 -15.47 -13.14
CA PRO A 248 5.82 -14.82 -14.46
C PRO A 248 6.27 -13.36 -14.47
N THR A 249 6.27 -12.70 -13.31
CA THR A 249 6.67 -11.30 -13.15
C THR A 249 7.91 -11.15 -12.29
N GLY A 250 8.71 -12.21 -12.12
CA GLY A 250 9.90 -12.18 -11.25
C GLY A 250 9.59 -11.82 -9.79
N GLY A 251 8.38 -12.12 -9.31
CA GLY A 251 7.94 -11.76 -7.97
C GLY A 251 7.57 -10.29 -7.81
N GLN A 252 7.35 -9.55 -8.91
CA GLN A 252 6.75 -8.23 -8.84
C GLN A 252 5.26 -8.35 -8.46
N ALA A 253 4.51 -9.28 -9.05
CA ALA A 253 3.21 -9.69 -8.53
C ALA A 253 3.40 -10.48 -7.23
N PRO A 254 2.55 -10.26 -6.20
CA PRO A 254 2.68 -10.98 -4.95
C PRO A 254 2.39 -12.47 -5.12
N ASN A 255 3.12 -13.26 -4.35
CA ASN A 255 2.87 -14.67 -4.08
C ASN A 255 1.53 -14.82 -3.33
N LEU A 256 0.55 -15.42 -3.99
CA LEU A 256 -0.78 -15.68 -3.45
C LEU A 256 -0.86 -17.03 -2.73
N ALA A 257 0.03 -17.97 -3.05
CA ALA A 257 0.01 -19.32 -2.48
C ALA A 257 0.40 -19.38 -0.99
N ILE A 258 0.83 -18.26 -0.41
CA ILE A 258 1.18 -18.14 1.03
C ILE A 258 0.09 -17.44 1.85
N LEU A 259 -0.99 -17.00 1.20
CA LEU A 259 -2.08 -16.24 1.79
C LEU A 259 -3.33 -17.11 1.95
N ASP A 260 -4.12 -16.86 3.00
CA ASP A 260 -5.42 -17.49 3.18
C ASP A 260 -6.50 -16.88 2.26
N ALA A 261 -7.59 -17.64 2.06
CA ALA A 261 -8.68 -17.26 1.18
C ALA A 261 -9.37 -15.96 1.65
N ASP A 262 -9.55 -15.78 2.95
CA ASP A 262 -10.18 -14.58 3.51
C ASP A 262 -9.37 -13.32 3.18
N THR A 263 -8.05 -13.40 3.30
CA THR A 263 -7.12 -12.33 2.95
C THR A 263 -7.19 -12.03 1.46
N ILE A 264 -7.12 -13.03 0.59
CA ILE A 264 -7.17 -12.83 -0.87
C ILE A 264 -8.52 -12.20 -1.27
N ALA A 265 -9.63 -12.72 -0.76
CA ALA A 265 -10.96 -12.22 -1.05
C ALA A 265 -11.18 -10.80 -0.53
N ALA A 266 -10.74 -10.50 0.69
CA ALA A 266 -10.78 -9.15 1.26
C ALA A 266 -10.01 -8.15 0.38
N ARG A 267 -8.78 -8.50 -0.06
CA ARG A 267 -8.01 -7.59 -0.92
C ARG A 267 -8.61 -7.38 -2.29
N LEU A 268 -9.17 -8.42 -2.91
CA LEU A 268 -9.90 -8.26 -4.17
C LEU A 268 -11.12 -7.33 -4.01
N ARG A 269 -11.89 -7.46 -2.91
CA ARG A 269 -13.00 -6.55 -2.61
C ARG A 269 -12.54 -5.12 -2.33
N ASP A 270 -11.42 -4.95 -1.64
CA ASP A 270 -10.85 -3.62 -1.39
C ASP A 270 -10.42 -2.94 -2.70
N TYR A 271 -9.81 -3.70 -3.62
CA TYR A 271 -9.46 -3.19 -4.95
C TYR A 271 -10.69 -2.87 -5.80
N ALA A 272 -11.73 -3.72 -5.77
CA ALA A 272 -12.96 -3.52 -6.53
C ALA A 272 -13.78 -2.32 -6.03
N SER A 273 -13.78 -2.07 -4.71
CA SER A 273 -14.48 -0.93 -4.11
C SER A 273 -13.67 0.38 -4.15
N GLY A 274 -12.37 0.29 -4.45
CA GLY A 274 -11.44 1.42 -4.37
C GLY A 274 -10.95 1.74 -2.96
N ALA A 275 -11.36 0.97 -1.94
CA ALA A 275 -10.80 1.07 -0.57
C ALA A 275 -9.29 0.77 -0.53
N ARG A 276 -8.78 0.08 -1.56
CA ARG A 276 -7.36 -0.13 -1.81
C ARG A 276 -7.02 0.25 -3.25
N GLN A 277 -6.02 1.12 -3.44
CA GLN A 277 -5.73 1.73 -4.74
C GLN A 277 -4.62 1.01 -5.54
N SER A 278 -4.96 0.30 -6.60
CA SER A 278 -4.00 -0.25 -7.57
C SER A 278 -4.54 -0.11 -8.97
N GLY A 279 -3.75 0.45 -9.89
CA GLY A 279 -4.19 0.62 -11.27
C GLY A 279 -4.20 -0.70 -12.03
N ILE A 280 -3.31 -1.61 -11.66
CA ILE A 280 -3.29 -2.98 -12.21
C ILE A 280 -4.45 -3.81 -11.63
N MET A 281 -4.52 -3.91 -10.29
CA MET A 281 -5.48 -4.82 -9.66
C MET A 281 -6.92 -4.31 -9.63
N ALA A 282 -7.17 -2.99 -9.64
CA ALA A 282 -8.55 -2.49 -9.74
C ALA A 282 -9.19 -2.86 -11.08
N THR A 283 -8.45 -2.81 -12.19
CA THR A 283 -8.95 -3.24 -13.51
C THR A 283 -9.36 -4.71 -13.53
N VAL A 284 -8.59 -5.57 -12.85
CA VAL A 284 -8.92 -6.99 -12.69
C VAL A 284 -10.13 -7.14 -11.75
N ALA A 285 -10.06 -6.58 -10.55
CA ALA A 285 -11.01 -6.83 -9.47
C ALA A 285 -12.42 -6.28 -9.75
N THR A 286 -12.54 -5.10 -10.37
CA THR A 286 -13.83 -4.51 -10.76
C THR A 286 -14.58 -5.31 -11.82
N SER A 287 -13.90 -6.23 -12.50
CA SER A 287 -14.49 -7.11 -13.50
C SER A 287 -14.99 -8.44 -12.90
N LEU A 288 -14.83 -8.68 -11.60
CA LEU A 288 -15.21 -9.91 -10.90
C LEU A 288 -16.52 -9.73 -10.12
N SER A 289 -17.35 -10.77 -10.10
CA SER A 289 -18.49 -10.90 -9.17
C SER A 289 -18.04 -11.44 -7.81
N GLY A 290 -18.86 -11.25 -6.77
CA GLY A 290 -18.60 -11.77 -5.42
C GLY A 290 -18.24 -13.27 -5.39
N PRO A 291 -19.07 -14.16 -5.98
CA PRO A 291 -18.75 -15.59 -6.04
C PRO A 291 -17.47 -15.92 -6.82
N GLN A 292 -17.10 -15.12 -7.83
CA GLN A 292 -15.83 -15.31 -8.54
C GLN A 292 -14.63 -14.92 -7.68
N ILE A 293 -14.75 -13.85 -6.89
CA ILE A 293 -13.72 -13.46 -5.91
C ILE A 293 -13.49 -14.59 -4.91
N ASP A 294 -14.58 -15.15 -4.35
CA ASP A 294 -14.50 -16.25 -3.37
C ASP A 294 -13.86 -17.50 -3.98
N ALA A 295 -14.30 -17.93 -5.17
CA ALA A 295 -13.75 -19.10 -5.85
C ALA A 295 -12.28 -18.94 -6.23
N LEU A 296 -11.85 -17.75 -6.67
CA LEU A 296 -10.44 -17.47 -6.98
C LEU A 296 -9.59 -17.45 -5.70
N ALA A 297 -10.13 -16.91 -4.60
CA ALA A 297 -9.45 -16.89 -3.32
C ALA A 297 -9.25 -18.31 -2.78
N GLU A 298 -10.29 -19.16 -2.81
CA GLU A 298 -10.18 -20.57 -2.44
C GLU A 298 -9.19 -21.32 -3.33
N HIS A 299 -9.19 -21.05 -4.65
CA HIS A 299 -8.26 -21.68 -5.58
C HIS A 299 -6.79 -21.41 -5.22
N PHE A 300 -6.41 -20.13 -5.04
CA PHE A 300 -5.02 -19.78 -4.73
C PHE A 300 -4.61 -20.18 -3.32
N ALA A 301 -5.51 -20.07 -2.33
CA ALA A 301 -5.25 -20.53 -0.96
C ALA A 301 -5.14 -22.06 -0.85
N GLY A 302 -5.72 -22.80 -1.79
CA GLY A 302 -5.60 -24.26 -1.88
C GLY A 302 -4.32 -24.74 -2.56
N LEU A 303 -3.50 -23.84 -3.12
CA LEU A 303 -2.21 -24.22 -3.69
C LEU A 303 -1.22 -24.59 -2.59
N PRO A 304 -0.25 -25.48 -2.86
CA PRO A 304 0.82 -25.75 -1.90
C PRO A 304 1.64 -24.48 -1.63
N ASP A 305 1.98 -24.26 -0.35
CA ASP A 305 2.94 -23.24 0.09
C ASP A 305 4.25 -23.39 -0.73
N ARG A 306 4.49 -22.44 -1.63
CA ARG A 306 5.67 -22.37 -2.50
C ARG A 306 6.26 -20.98 -2.44
N THR A 307 7.55 -20.89 -2.70
CA THR A 307 8.28 -19.62 -2.76
C THR A 307 8.94 -19.49 -4.12
N LEU A 308 9.02 -18.26 -4.63
CA LEU A 308 9.78 -17.96 -5.84
C LEU A 308 11.30 -18.14 -5.60
N GLY A 309 11.72 -18.09 -4.33
CA GLY A 309 13.10 -18.05 -3.91
C GLY A 309 13.70 -16.64 -3.99
N VAL A 310 14.97 -16.54 -3.62
CA VAL A 310 15.73 -15.30 -3.65
C VAL A 310 16.14 -14.99 -5.10
N PRO A 311 15.91 -13.77 -5.62
CA PRO A 311 16.40 -13.39 -6.94
C PRO A 311 17.93 -13.57 -7.04
N PRO A 312 18.49 -13.96 -8.20
CA PRO A 312 19.95 -14.14 -8.37
C PRO A 312 20.79 -12.90 -8.04
N SER A 313 20.19 -11.70 -8.04
CA SER A 313 20.85 -10.42 -7.78
C SER A 313 20.72 -9.90 -6.34
N ALA A 314 20.14 -10.68 -5.40
CA ALA A 314 19.63 -10.18 -4.12
C ALA A 314 20.68 -9.85 -3.03
N GLY A 315 21.90 -9.49 -3.41
CA GLY A 315 22.89 -8.90 -2.50
C GLY A 315 24.00 -9.84 -2.04
N THR A 316 24.85 -9.30 -1.18
CA THR A 316 26.04 -9.94 -0.60
C THR A 316 25.69 -10.78 0.63
N GLU A 317 26.63 -11.59 1.12
CA GLU A 317 26.50 -12.31 2.40
C GLU A 317 26.19 -11.35 3.56
N ALA A 318 26.78 -10.16 3.55
CA ALA A 318 26.49 -9.11 4.53
C ALA A 318 25.04 -8.58 4.44
N ASP A 319 24.43 -8.54 3.26
CA ASP A 319 23.02 -8.17 3.09
C ASP A 319 22.10 -9.27 3.64
N ALA A 320 22.47 -10.53 3.50
CA ALA A 320 21.74 -11.65 4.08
C ALA A 320 21.80 -11.66 5.63
N GLU A 321 22.98 -11.41 6.20
CA GLU A 321 23.14 -11.25 7.66
C GLU A 321 22.33 -10.07 8.18
N ARG A 322 22.39 -8.92 7.48
CA ARG A 322 21.64 -7.72 7.83
C ARG A 322 20.13 -7.93 7.76
N GLY A 323 19.65 -8.61 6.71
CA GLY A 323 18.24 -8.99 6.56
C GLY A 323 17.78 -9.93 7.69
N THR A 324 18.60 -10.91 8.04
CA THR A 324 18.36 -11.84 9.16
C THR A 324 18.19 -11.09 10.47
N ALA A 325 19.17 -10.24 10.83
CA ALA A 325 19.16 -9.49 12.08
C ALA A 325 17.90 -8.62 12.21
N LEU A 326 17.55 -7.86 11.17
CA LEU A 326 16.37 -6.97 11.20
C LEU A 326 15.04 -7.74 11.28
N VAL A 327 14.93 -8.85 10.56
CA VAL A 327 13.68 -9.62 10.51
C VAL A 327 13.44 -10.40 11.80
N ARG A 328 14.48 -11.07 12.32
CA ARG A 328 14.40 -11.98 13.47
C ARG A 328 14.49 -11.26 14.81
N ASN A 329 15.36 -10.25 14.89
CA ASN A 329 15.75 -9.65 16.16
C ASN A 329 15.35 -8.16 16.24
N GLY A 330 15.20 -7.50 15.10
CA GLY A 330 14.94 -6.06 15.05
C GLY A 330 16.23 -5.25 15.20
N ASP A 331 16.11 -4.03 15.71
CA ASP A 331 17.25 -3.15 16.01
C ASP A 331 16.89 -2.27 17.21
N PHE A 332 17.46 -2.59 18.36
CA PHE A 332 17.19 -1.91 19.62
C PHE A 332 17.51 -0.41 19.57
N ALA A 333 18.68 -0.05 19.00
CA ALA A 333 19.14 1.34 18.94
C ALA A 333 18.22 2.24 18.09
N ARG A 334 17.55 1.66 17.09
CA ARG A 334 16.54 2.35 16.27
C ARG A 334 15.10 2.15 16.74
N ALA A 335 14.91 1.45 17.87
CA ALA A 335 13.62 0.98 18.35
C ALA A 335 12.80 0.29 17.26
N LEU A 336 13.45 -0.53 16.42
CA LEU A 336 12.79 -1.34 15.41
C LEU A 336 12.47 -2.71 16.02
N PRO A 337 11.18 -3.09 16.15
CA PRO A 337 10.83 -4.43 16.59
C PRO A 337 11.18 -5.47 15.53
N ALA A 338 11.44 -6.71 15.97
CA ALA A 338 11.50 -7.86 15.07
C ALA A 338 10.20 -7.99 14.26
N CYS A 339 10.32 -8.32 12.98
CA CYS A 339 9.17 -8.43 12.08
C CYS A 339 8.19 -9.52 12.53
N GLY A 340 8.72 -10.63 13.08
CA GLY A 340 7.92 -11.76 13.55
C GLY A 340 6.95 -11.44 14.69
N LEU A 341 7.16 -10.34 15.44
CA LEU A 341 6.25 -9.92 16.51
C LEU A 341 4.85 -9.57 15.98
N CYS A 342 4.75 -9.18 14.71
CA CYS A 342 3.47 -8.90 14.05
C CYS A 342 3.22 -9.83 12.85
N HIS A 343 4.25 -10.19 12.10
CA HIS A 343 4.14 -10.92 10.83
C HIS A 343 4.46 -12.43 10.94
N GLY A 344 4.75 -12.93 12.15
CA GLY A 344 5.04 -14.33 12.40
C GLY A 344 3.79 -15.22 12.37
N THR A 345 3.96 -16.54 12.42
CA THR A 345 2.84 -17.48 12.48
C THR A 345 2.10 -17.38 13.81
N GLY A 346 0.76 -17.43 13.79
CA GLY A 346 -0.08 -17.34 14.96
C GLY A 346 -0.59 -15.93 15.24
N THR A 347 0.02 -14.90 14.63
CA THR A 347 -0.42 -13.50 14.78
C THR A 347 -1.71 -13.21 14.02
N GLU A 348 -2.09 -14.05 13.04
CA GLU A 348 -3.37 -13.96 12.33
C GLU A 348 -4.58 -14.05 13.28
N LYS A 349 -4.42 -14.74 14.42
CA LYS A 349 -5.43 -14.83 15.48
C LYS A 349 -5.74 -13.49 16.14
N ALA A 350 -4.90 -12.47 15.93
CA ALA A 350 -5.19 -11.11 16.36
C ALA A 350 -6.38 -10.49 15.63
N GLY A 351 -6.74 -10.99 14.43
CA GLY A 351 -7.84 -10.43 13.65
C GLY A 351 -7.58 -9.03 13.07
N LEU A 352 -6.31 -8.58 13.09
CA LEU A 352 -5.91 -7.25 12.62
C LEU A 352 -5.53 -7.20 11.13
N GLY A 353 -5.68 -8.32 10.40
CA GLY A 353 -5.37 -8.40 8.97
C GLY A 353 -3.89 -8.19 8.64
N VAL A 354 -2.99 -8.54 9.57
CA VAL A 354 -1.54 -8.46 9.38
C VAL A 354 -1.09 -9.59 8.44
N PRO A 355 -0.47 -9.29 7.29
CA PRO A 355 -0.15 -10.31 6.30
C PRO A 355 1.11 -11.10 6.67
N ARG A 356 1.16 -12.36 6.21
CA ARG A 356 2.38 -13.18 6.21
C ARG A 356 3.40 -12.65 5.20
N LEU A 357 4.67 -12.68 5.58
CA LEU A 357 5.77 -12.14 4.75
C LEU A 357 6.78 -13.19 4.27
N ALA A 358 6.97 -14.28 5.02
CA ALA A 358 7.90 -15.34 4.65
C ALA A 358 7.48 -15.99 3.32
N GLY A 359 8.44 -16.17 2.40
CA GLY A 359 8.20 -16.74 1.07
C GLY A 359 7.56 -15.79 0.05
N GLN A 360 7.33 -14.53 0.42
CA GLN A 360 6.80 -13.51 -0.48
C GLN A 360 7.89 -13.00 -1.44
N GLY A 361 7.52 -12.57 -2.66
CA GLY A 361 8.48 -12.11 -3.67
C GLY A 361 9.31 -10.90 -3.20
N ALA A 362 10.63 -10.97 -3.32
CA ALA A 362 11.55 -9.91 -2.87
C ALA A 362 11.25 -8.57 -3.56
N ALA A 363 10.99 -8.58 -4.87
CA ALA A 363 10.65 -7.37 -5.61
C ALA A 363 9.35 -6.74 -5.08
N PHE A 364 8.30 -7.54 -4.85
CA PHE A 364 7.07 -7.10 -4.21
C PHE A 364 7.32 -6.48 -2.83
N LEU A 365 7.99 -7.21 -1.93
CA LEU A 365 8.28 -6.72 -0.58
C LEU A 365 9.07 -5.40 -0.58
N LYS A 366 10.11 -5.31 -1.42
CA LYS A 366 10.90 -4.08 -1.56
C LYS A 366 10.04 -2.91 -2.02
N ARG A 367 9.23 -3.09 -3.09
CA ARG A 367 8.33 -2.03 -3.58
C ARG A 367 7.31 -1.61 -2.52
N ARG A 368 6.78 -2.56 -1.72
CA ARG A 368 5.88 -2.24 -0.60
C ARG A 368 6.57 -1.37 0.45
N LEU A 369 7.76 -1.77 0.89
CA LEU A 369 8.54 -1.03 1.88
C LEU A 369 8.95 0.36 1.36
N ASP A 370 9.39 0.49 0.10
CA ASP A 370 9.72 1.78 -0.52
C ASP A 370 8.48 2.68 -0.65
N GLY A 371 7.32 2.10 -0.97
CA GLY A 371 6.03 2.80 -0.97
C GLY A 371 5.70 3.35 0.41
N PHE A 372 5.78 2.50 1.44
CA PHE A 372 5.55 2.90 2.83
C PHE A 372 6.51 4.01 3.29
N ALA A 373 7.79 3.89 2.98
CA ALA A 373 8.81 4.88 3.35
C ALA A 373 8.56 6.25 2.69
N SER A 374 8.17 6.24 1.42
CA SER A 374 7.89 7.47 0.65
C SER A 374 6.48 8.02 0.88
N GLY A 375 5.65 7.34 1.67
CA GLY A 375 4.24 7.69 1.82
C GLY A 375 3.51 7.63 0.48
N ARG A 376 3.79 6.60 -0.34
CA ARG A 376 3.11 6.27 -1.60
C ARG A 376 2.47 4.87 -1.48
N GLY A 377 1.53 4.57 -2.36
CA GLY A 377 0.91 3.24 -2.44
C GLY A 377 -0.51 3.15 -1.85
N PRO A 378 -1.12 1.95 -1.85
CA PRO A 378 -2.55 1.74 -1.60
C PRO A 378 -3.02 1.75 -0.14
N ASP A 379 -2.13 1.51 0.83
CA ASP A 379 -2.52 1.20 2.22
C ASP A 379 -2.30 2.43 3.12
N ARG A 380 -2.78 3.59 2.67
CA ARG A 380 -2.59 4.90 3.33
C ARG A 380 -3.62 5.20 4.41
N ASP A 381 -4.78 4.56 4.29
CA ASP A 381 -5.92 4.79 5.15
C ASP A 381 -6.01 3.69 6.22
N GLY A 382 -6.50 4.05 7.42
CA GLY A 382 -6.62 3.11 8.55
C GLY A 382 -5.36 2.99 9.42
N TRP A 383 -5.39 2.06 10.39
CA TRP A 383 -4.20 1.77 11.21
C TRP A 383 -3.19 0.98 10.37
N ASN A 384 -2.00 1.56 10.21
CA ASN A 384 -0.90 0.91 9.54
C ASN A 384 0.44 1.43 10.11
N PRO A 385 1.20 0.61 10.87
CA PRO A 385 2.50 1.02 11.41
C PRO A 385 3.63 0.96 10.39
N MET A 386 3.43 0.29 9.23
CA MET A 386 4.48 0.04 8.25
C MET A 386 5.12 1.29 7.64
N PRO A 387 4.42 2.42 7.36
CA PRO A 387 5.07 3.66 6.92
C PRO A 387 6.17 4.12 7.85
N ALA A 388 5.96 3.95 9.16
CA ALA A 388 6.86 4.45 10.18
C ALA A 388 8.07 3.48 10.34
N ILE A 389 7.82 2.17 10.33
CA ILE A 389 8.87 1.13 10.26
C ILE A 389 9.73 1.30 9.00
N ALA A 390 9.10 1.46 7.82
CA ALA A 390 9.81 1.55 6.55
C ALA A 390 10.67 2.82 6.41
N ARG A 391 10.31 3.92 7.08
CA ARG A 391 11.13 5.14 7.16
C ARG A 391 12.35 4.97 8.05
N ALA A 392 12.27 4.14 9.09
CA ALA A 392 13.40 3.82 9.96
C ALA A 392 14.37 2.79 9.34
N LEU A 393 13.94 2.08 8.29
CA LEU A 393 14.79 1.24 7.46
C LEU A 393 15.47 2.07 6.35
N SER A 394 16.78 1.92 6.19
CA SER A 394 17.50 2.49 5.04
C SER A 394 17.08 1.80 3.72
N PRO A 395 17.34 2.38 2.53
CA PRO A 395 17.10 1.69 1.26
C PRO A 395 17.80 0.32 1.16
N ALA A 396 19.01 0.21 1.73
CA ALA A 396 19.73 -1.06 1.82
C ALA A 396 19.03 -2.05 2.76
N ASP A 397 18.54 -1.58 3.92
CA ASP A 397 17.80 -2.40 4.86
C ASP A 397 16.52 -2.96 4.24
N ARG A 398 15.75 -2.13 3.53
CA ARG A 398 14.52 -2.56 2.84
C ARG A 398 14.79 -3.62 1.79
N SER A 399 15.93 -3.52 1.10
CA SER A 399 16.38 -4.51 0.12
C SER A 399 16.79 -5.83 0.80
N ALA A 400 17.60 -5.75 1.86
CA ALA A 400 18.05 -6.90 2.65
C ALA A 400 16.88 -7.66 3.32
N VAL A 401 15.95 -6.93 3.94
CA VAL A 401 14.73 -7.49 4.55
C VAL A 401 13.88 -8.21 3.50
N ALA A 402 13.67 -7.59 2.34
CA ALA A 402 12.89 -8.17 1.25
C ALA A 402 13.53 -9.44 0.68
N ALA A 403 14.86 -9.44 0.50
CA ALA A 403 15.62 -10.60 0.03
C ALA A 403 15.55 -11.76 1.03
N TYR A 404 15.78 -11.47 2.32
CA TYR A 404 15.74 -12.48 3.37
C TYR A 404 14.37 -13.14 3.49
N LEU A 405 13.29 -12.35 3.59
CA LEU A 405 11.92 -12.86 3.68
C LEU A 405 11.53 -13.73 2.48
N ALA A 406 11.96 -13.38 1.28
CA ALA A 406 11.70 -14.17 0.06
C ALA A 406 12.38 -15.54 0.06
N GLY A 407 13.52 -15.66 0.74
CA GLY A 407 14.25 -16.93 0.88
C GLY A 407 13.69 -17.87 1.95
N LEU A 408 12.83 -17.37 2.84
CA LEU A 408 12.25 -18.19 3.91
C LEU A 408 11.14 -19.12 3.38
N PRO A 409 10.96 -20.31 3.97
CA PRO A 409 9.75 -21.10 3.78
C PRO A 409 8.50 -20.28 4.15
N ALA A 410 7.39 -20.43 3.41
CA ALA A 410 6.16 -19.70 3.70
C ALA A 410 5.69 -19.86 5.17
N GLY A 411 5.81 -21.08 5.68
CA GLY A 411 5.52 -21.52 7.06
C GLY A 411 6.42 -20.95 8.16
N ASP A 412 7.44 -20.16 7.82
CA ASP A 412 8.41 -19.72 8.81
C ASP A 412 7.78 -18.78 9.86
N PRO A 413 7.96 -19.07 11.17
CA PRO A 413 7.34 -18.29 12.24
C PRO A 413 7.95 -16.90 12.44
N LEU A 414 9.04 -16.56 11.74
CA LEU A 414 9.80 -15.33 11.96
C LEU A 414 10.34 -15.19 13.40
N SER A 415 10.45 -16.29 14.14
CA SER A 415 10.96 -16.32 15.51
C SER A 415 12.39 -15.83 15.59
N PRO A 416 12.81 -15.17 16.68
CA PRO A 416 14.19 -14.76 16.90
C PRO A 416 15.14 -15.95 16.80
N ASP A 417 16.38 -15.70 16.38
CA ASP A 417 17.42 -16.72 16.52
C ASP A 417 17.63 -17.00 18.01
N ALA A 418 17.94 -18.24 18.36
CA ALA A 418 17.87 -18.83 19.72
C ALA A 418 18.64 -18.11 20.85
N ALA A 419 19.25 -16.95 20.59
CA ALA A 419 19.98 -16.13 21.54
C ALA A 419 19.16 -14.99 22.19
N ALA A 420 17.98 -14.62 21.68
CA ALA A 420 17.31 -13.37 22.05
C ALA A 420 16.10 -13.54 22.98
N ALA A 421 16.36 -14.00 24.20
CA ALA A 421 15.70 -13.62 25.46
C ALA A 421 15.82 -14.81 26.43
N PRO A 422 16.60 -14.68 27.52
CA PRO A 422 16.57 -15.71 28.54
C PRO A 422 15.15 -15.85 29.09
N GLY A 423 14.64 -17.08 29.16
CA GLY A 423 13.42 -17.37 29.93
C GLY A 423 13.60 -17.01 31.41
N LEU A 424 12.53 -17.01 32.22
CA LEU A 424 12.65 -16.70 33.65
C LEU A 424 13.69 -17.60 34.38
N GLU A 425 13.89 -18.84 33.91
CA GLU A 425 14.91 -19.78 34.40
C GLU A 425 16.36 -19.37 34.06
N GLN A 426 16.54 -18.52 33.05
CA GLN A 426 17.82 -17.99 32.60
C GLN A 426 18.00 -16.51 33.00
N ALA A 427 16.99 -15.89 33.62
CA ALA A 427 17.12 -14.56 34.21
C ALA A 427 18.18 -14.62 35.32
N THR A 428 19.24 -13.83 35.16
CA THR A 428 20.36 -13.84 36.10
C THR A 428 19.90 -13.31 37.46
N GLU A 429 20.58 -13.74 38.54
CA GLU A 429 20.39 -13.16 39.87
C GLU A 429 20.54 -11.62 39.84
N THR A 430 21.43 -11.12 38.98
CA THR A 430 21.59 -9.70 38.65
C THR A 430 20.32 -9.06 38.09
N ALA A 431 19.63 -9.70 37.15
CA ALA A 431 18.39 -9.18 36.57
C ALA A 431 17.25 -9.11 37.60
N ILE A 432 17.16 -10.09 38.51
CA ILE A 432 16.20 -10.08 39.61
C ILE A 432 16.51 -8.94 40.59
N ALA A 433 17.79 -8.72 40.91
CA ALA A 433 18.22 -7.60 41.75
C ALA A 433 17.97 -6.23 41.07
N GLN A 434 18.24 -6.11 39.78
CA GLN A 434 17.93 -4.91 38.98
C GLN A 434 16.41 -4.67 38.92
N ALA A 435 15.58 -5.70 38.79
CA ALA A 435 14.13 -5.56 38.81
C ALA A 435 13.61 -4.93 40.12
N GLN A 436 14.29 -5.16 41.26
CA GLN A 436 13.92 -4.53 42.53
C GLN A 436 14.07 -3.01 42.50
N SER A 437 15.06 -2.46 41.77
CA SER A 437 15.22 -1.00 41.67
C SER A 437 14.06 -0.36 40.92
N CYS A 438 13.49 -1.04 39.93
CA CYS A 438 12.31 -0.57 39.20
C CYS A 438 11.08 -0.46 40.12
N THR A 439 10.95 -1.34 41.12
CA THR A 439 9.80 -1.33 42.04
C THR A 439 9.76 -0.07 42.92
N ALA A 440 10.87 0.67 43.09
CA ALA A 440 10.89 1.91 43.86
C ALA A 440 9.92 2.98 43.31
N CYS A 441 9.76 3.03 41.98
CA CYS A 441 8.82 3.93 41.31
C CYS A 441 7.51 3.22 40.91
N HIS A 442 7.57 1.93 40.60
CA HIS A 442 6.42 1.14 40.16
C HIS A 442 5.64 0.42 41.30
N ASP A 443 5.74 0.88 42.55
CA ASP A 443 5.10 0.31 43.77
C ASP A 443 3.58 0.59 43.86
N PRO A 444 2.70 -0.21 44.54
CA PRO A 444 2.93 -1.29 45.52
C PRO A 444 3.27 -2.66 44.90
N GLY A 445 4.10 -3.48 45.56
CA GLY A 445 4.31 -4.89 45.14
C GLY A 445 5.03 -5.02 43.80
N PRO A 446 4.99 -6.15 43.06
CA PRO A 446 5.97 -6.50 42.00
C PRO A 446 5.89 -5.66 40.72
N ALA A 447 6.01 -4.33 40.82
CA ALA A 447 5.76 -3.33 39.80
C ALA A 447 4.28 -3.18 39.39
N LEU A 448 3.35 -3.02 40.34
CA LEU A 448 1.90 -2.81 40.07
C LEU A 448 1.56 -1.36 39.63
N GLY A 449 2.55 -0.48 39.53
CA GLY A 449 2.42 0.92 39.17
C GLY A 449 1.99 1.80 40.35
N ALA A 450 2.12 3.12 40.23
CA ALA A 450 1.81 4.13 41.26
C ALA A 450 1.13 5.39 40.67
N ASP A 451 0.14 5.97 41.34
CA ASP A 451 -0.53 7.20 40.86
C ASP A 451 0.30 8.46 41.06
N ARG A 452 1.11 8.55 42.14
CA ARG A 452 1.96 9.72 42.46
C ARG A 452 2.89 10.14 41.32
N ASP A 453 3.41 9.17 40.58
CA ASP A 453 4.39 9.35 39.51
C ASP A 453 3.85 8.86 38.16
N LEU A 454 2.53 8.59 38.07
CA LEU A 454 1.86 7.98 36.91
C LEU A 454 2.63 6.76 36.37
N SER A 455 3.17 5.94 37.27
CA SER A 455 3.95 4.77 36.91
C SER A 455 3.02 3.61 36.53
N PRO A 456 3.21 2.96 35.37
CA PRO A 456 2.36 1.86 34.94
C PRO A 456 2.64 0.56 35.69
N ASN A 457 1.64 -0.32 35.71
CA ASN A 457 1.76 -1.71 36.07
C ASN A 457 2.50 -2.50 34.98
N LEU A 458 3.70 -2.97 35.31
CA LEU A 458 4.55 -3.73 34.41
C LEU A 458 4.13 -5.20 34.35
N THR A 459 3.51 -5.73 35.41
CA THR A 459 3.07 -7.14 35.47
C THR A 459 1.99 -7.47 34.47
N LEU A 460 1.31 -6.48 33.89
CA LEU A 460 0.29 -6.71 32.87
C LEU A 460 0.88 -6.95 31.49
N GLN A 461 2.09 -6.48 31.22
CA GLN A 461 2.60 -6.42 29.85
C GLN A 461 3.34 -7.69 29.46
N ALA A 462 3.43 -7.92 28.15
CA ALA A 462 4.26 -8.99 27.58
C ALA A 462 5.74 -8.58 27.55
N PRO A 463 6.68 -9.54 27.55
CA PRO A 463 8.11 -9.24 27.45
C PRO A 463 8.45 -8.38 26.23
N ALA A 464 7.89 -8.71 25.06
CA ALA A 464 8.12 -7.95 23.83
C ALA A 464 7.69 -6.48 23.95
N TYR A 465 6.55 -6.20 24.59
CA TYR A 465 6.10 -4.83 24.85
C TYR A 465 7.10 -4.08 25.72
N ILE A 466 7.50 -4.67 26.86
CA ILE A 466 8.42 -4.02 27.82
C ILE A 466 9.77 -3.71 27.15
N ALA A 467 10.36 -4.70 26.48
CA ALA A 467 11.63 -4.51 25.77
C ALA A 467 11.54 -3.40 24.71
N HIS A 468 10.45 -3.38 23.95
CA HIS A 468 10.23 -2.35 22.94
C HIS A 468 9.99 -0.96 23.55
N GLN A 469 9.30 -0.86 24.69
CA GLN A 469 9.15 0.43 25.38
C GLN A 469 10.50 0.96 25.86
N MET A 470 11.37 0.10 26.39
CA MET A 470 12.71 0.48 26.80
C MET A 470 13.56 0.96 25.61
N ALA A 471 13.46 0.30 24.46
CA ALA A 471 14.11 0.77 23.23
C ALA A 471 13.62 2.16 22.80
N LEU A 472 12.31 2.41 22.88
CA LEU A 472 11.74 3.73 22.56
C LEU A 472 12.18 4.82 23.56
N PHE A 473 12.31 4.48 24.85
CA PHE A 473 12.82 5.40 25.86
C PHE A 473 14.30 5.72 25.61
N ASP A 474 15.14 4.71 25.39
CA ASP A 474 16.56 4.86 25.09
C ASP A 474 16.78 5.71 23.83
N SER A 475 16.05 5.43 22.75
CA SER A 475 16.18 6.17 21.49
C SER A 475 15.60 7.59 21.54
N GLY A 476 14.94 7.98 22.64
CA GLY A 476 14.21 9.24 22.77
C GLY A 476 12.94 9.35 21.92
N LEU A 477 12.50 8.25 21.28
CA LEU A 477 11.24 8.17 20.53
C LEU A 477 10.03 8.04 21.46
N ARG A 478 10.25 7.95 22.78
CA ARG A 478 9.24 8.09 23.83
C ARG A 478 9.79 9.00 24.93
N PRO A 479 9.47 10.31 24.92
CA PRO A 479 10.13 11.28 25.80
C PRO A 479 9.53 11.26 27.20
N VAL A 480 10.03 10.36 28.06
CA VAL A 480 9.76 10.35 29.51
C VAL A 480 11.11 10.37 30.20
N THR A 481 11.50 11.53 30.75
CA THR A 481 12.88 11.78 31.22
C THR A 481 13.39 10.75 32.22
N THR A 482 12.56 10.35 33.18
CA THR A 482 12.90 9.34 34.19
C THR A 482 13.15 7.97 33.57
N MET A 483 12.29 7.53 32.66
CA MET A 483 12.43 6.25 31.97
C MET A 483 13.54 6.25 30.92
N GLN A 484 13.79 7.40 30.27
CA GLN A 484 14.91 7.56 29.34
C GLN A 484 16.25 7.42 30.07
N GLN A 485 16.39 8.04 31.26
CA GLN A 485 17.58 7.82 32.08
C GLN A 485 17.74 6.35 32.46
N ALA A 486 16.67 5.70 32.94
CA ALA A 486 16.70 4.29 33.30
C ALA A 486 17.06 3.39 32.10
N ALA A 487 16.58 3.72 30.90
CA ALA A 487 16.87 2.95 29.68
C ALA A 487 18.33 3.12 29.24
N HIS A 488 18.89 4.33 29.30
CA HIS A 488 20.29 4.61 28.93
C HIS A 488 21.33 3.93 29.83
N GLU A 489 20.94 3.55 31.05
CA GLU A 489 21.82 2.85 31.99
C GLU A 489 21.86 1.34 31.76
N LEU A 490 21.04 0.81 30.85
CA LEU A 490 20.88 -0.62 30.59
C LEU A 490 21.37 -1.01 29.19
N THR A 491 22.00 -2.17 29.10
CA THR A 491 22.28 -2.82 27.80
C THR A 491 21.03 -3.50 27.24
N GLU A 492 20.99 -3.76 25.93
CA GLU A 492 19.91 -4.51 25.28
C GLU A 492 19.67 -5.89 25.94
N ALA A 493 20.74 -6.58 26.33
CA ALA A 493 20.65 -7.86 27.02
C ALA A 493 20.01 -7.74 28.41
N GLU A 494 20.34 -6.69 29.18
CA GLU A 494 19.72 -6.42 30.48
C GLU A 494 18.25 -6.03 30.34
N VAL A 495 17.91 -5.23 29.33
CA VAL A 495 16.52 -4.93 28.99
C VAL A 495 15.74 -6.21 28.67
N GLY A 496 16.31 -7.11 27.87
CA GLY A 496 15.72 -8.41 27.56
C GLY A 496 15.46 -9.25 28.82
N ALA A 497 16.41 -9.29 29.74
CA ALA A 497 16.27 -10.01 31.00
C ALA A 497 15.19 -9.39 31.92
N LEU A 498 15.15 -8.07 32.06
CA LEU A 498 14.12 -7.37 32.83
C LEU A 498 12.73 -7.53 32.22
N ALA A 499 12.63 -7.47 30.90
CA ALA A 499 11.41 -7.73 30.16
C ALA A 499 10.91 -9.16 30.38
N ALA A 500 11.80 -10.15 30.47
CA ALA A 500 11.43 -11.51 30.83
C ALA A 500 10.90 -11.59 32.27
N VAL A 501 11.57 -10.95 33.24
CA VAL A 501 11.15 -10.93 34.65
C VAL A 501 9.74 -10.36 34.83
N PHE A 502 9.51 -9.11 34.40
CA PHE A 502 8.19 -8.48 34.57
C PHE A 502 7.15 -9.04 33.59
N GLY A 503 7.57 -9.34 32.37
CA GLY A 503 6.71 -9.79 31.30
C GLY A 503 6.17 -11.20 31.49
N THR A 504 6.83 -12.05 32.28
CA THR A 504 6.32 -13.38 32.64
C THR A 504 5.76 -13.47 34.07
N ALA A 505 5.91 -12.42 34.88
CA ALA A 505 5.27 -12.33 36.20
C ALA A 505 3.74 -12.50 36.09
N ARG A 506 3.12 -13.08 37.12
CA ARG A 506 1.66 -13.25 37.17
C ARG A 506 0.97 -11.88 37.10
N ALA A 507 0.16 -11.69 36.06
CA ALA A 507 -0.63 -10.47 35.90
C ALA A 507 -1.53 -10.25 37.12
N SER A 508 -1.38 -9.08 37.75
CA SER A 508 -2.12 -8.70 38.96
C SER A 508 -2.64 -7.27 38.79
N PRO A 509 -3.89 -6.98 39.22
CA PRO A 509 -4.44 -5.64 39.07
C PRO A 509 -3.71 -4.64 39.97
N SER A 510 -3.62 -3.38 39.52
CA SER A 510 -3.02 -2.29 40.29
C SER A 510 -3.78 -1.88 41.55
N GLY A 511 -5.06 -2.29 41.64
CA GLY A 511 -6.01 -1.79 42.63
C GLY A 511 -6.57 -0.41 42.25
N SER A 512 -7.58 0.05 43.01
CA SER A 512 -8.19 1.37 42.83
C SER A 512 -7.42 2.45 43.61
N ASP A 513 -7.24 3.61 43.00
CA ASP A 513 -6.78 4.82 43.70
C ASP A 513 -7.90 5.38 44.59
N PRO A 514 -7.76 5.41 45.93
CA PRO A 514 -8.78 5.95 46.82
C PRO A 514 -8.98 7.47 46.70
N GLU A 515 -8.01 8.21 46.15
CA GLU A 515 -8.09 9.67 46.00
C GLU A 515 -8.67 10.10 44.64
N ARG A 516 -8.71 9.20 43.67
CA ARG A 516 -9.27 9.44 42.34
C ARG A 516 -10.76 9.77 42.42
N ARG A 517 -11.12 10.95 41.94
CA ARG A 517 -12.51 11.41 41.82
C ARG A 517 -12.96 11.35 40.37
N PRO A 518 -14.03 10.60 40.05
CA PRO A 518 -14.56 10.56 38.69
C PRO A 518 -15.13 11.93 38.29
N PRO A 519 -15.13 12.27 36.98
CA PRO A 519 -15.71 13.51 36.49
C PRO A 519 -17.24 13.54 36.69
N PRO A 520 -17.89 14.74 36.67
CA PRO A 520 -19.31 14.88 36.95
C PRO A 520 -20.24 14.11 35.99
N ASP A 521 -19.80 13.84 34.76
CA ASP A 521 -20.50 13.14 33.68
C ASP A 521 -19.99 11.70 33.47
N TYR A 522 -19.36 11.12 34.50
CA TYR A 522 -18.80 9.78 34.48
C TYR A 522 -19.86 8.67 34.29
N GLN A 523 -19.71 7.88 33.22
CA GLN A 523 -20.60 6.76 32.90
C GLN A 523 -19.84 5.50 32.48
N LEU A 524 -19.59 4.62 33.45
CA LEU A 524 -18.85 3.36 33.25
C LEU A 524 -19.53 2.41 32.23
N ALA A 525 -20.86 2.42 32.18
CA ALA A 525 -21.62 1.59 31.24
C ALA A 525 -21.41 2.05 29.78
N GLU A 526 -21.43 3.36 29.55
CA GLU A 526 -21.17 3.96 28.22
C GLU A 526 -19.73 3.75 27.80
N ALA A 527 -18.76 3.95 28.70
CA ALA A 527 -17.36 3.64 28.43
C ALA A 527 -17.17 2.16 28.06
N GLY A 528 -17.87 1.25 28.72
CA GLY A 528 -17.84 -0.17 28.37
C GLY A 528 -18.45 -0.48 27.00
N ALA A 529 -19.51 0.22 26.59
CA ALA A 529 -20.07 0.09 25.25
C ALA A 529 -19.08 0.64 24.21
N LEU A 530 -18.54 1.83 24.43
CA LEU A 530 -17.53 2.45 23.57
C LEU A 530 -16.27 1.57 23.42
N ALA A 531 -15.82 0.92 24.50
CA ALA A 531 -14.67 0.02 24.46
C ALA A 531 -14.92 -1.26 23.65
N ARG A 532 -16.15 -1.80 23.68
CA ARG A 532 -16.53 -3.03 22.96
C ARG A 532 -16.91 -2.79 21.51
N ASP A 533 -17.63 -1.71 21.25
CA ASP A 533 -18.34 -1.48 19.99
C ASP A 533 -17.73 -0.32 19.19
N GLY A 534 -17.03 0.60 19.86
CA GLY A 534 -16.54 1.84 19.28
C GLY A 534 -17.66 2.82 18.95
N ASP A 535 -17.33 3.83 18.15
CA ASP A 535 -18.26 4.74 17.50
C ASP A 535 -17.79 4.98 16.06
N PRO A 536 -18.23 4.15 15.10
CA PRO A 536 -17.87 4.29 13.69
C PRO A 536 -18.29 5.64 13.08
N GLY A 537 -19.36 6.25 13.58
CA GLY A 537 -19.84 7.55 13.10
C GLY A 537 -18.86 8.68 13.41
N ARG A 538 -18.14 8.56 14.53
CA ARG A 538 -17.01 9.43 14.90
C ARG A 538 -15.65 8.86 14.49
N GLY A 539 -15.60 7.70 13.82
CA GLY A 539 -14.36 7.03 13.48
C GLY A 539 -13.57 6.53 14.70
N VAL A 540 -14.22 6.28 15.83
CA VAL A 540 -13.60 5.65 17.01
C VAL A 540 -13.75 4.13 16.87
N PRO A 541 -12.67 3.36 16.69
CA PRO A 541 -12.77 1.91 16.65
C PRO A 541 -13.06 1.34 18.05
N ALA A 542 -13.62 0.13 18.11
CA ALA A 542 -13.73 -0.63 19.35
C ALA A 542 -12.34 -0.82 19.97
N CYS A 543 -12.13 -0.41 21.22
CA CYS A 543 -10.83 -0.54 21.89
C CYS A 543 -10.39 -2.00 21.99
N LEU A 544 -11.32 -2.92 22.23
CA LEU A 544 -11.03 -4.35 22.38
C LEU A 544 -10.65 -5.05 21.07
N SER A 545 -10.84 -4.43 19.90
CA SER A 545 -10.35 -5.00 18.63
C SER A 545 -8.82 -5.05 18.57
N CYS A 546 -8.14 -4.20 19.34
CA CYS A 546 -6.69 -4.22 19.54
C CYS A 546 -6.33 -4.63 20.97
N HIS A 547 -6.93 -4.01 22.00
CA HIS A 547 -6.51 -4.20 23.39
C HIS A 547 -7.19 -5.38 24.11
N GLY A 548 -7.95 -6.22 23.38
CA GLY A 548 -8.62 -7.40 23.93
C GLY A 548 -7.69 -8.61 24.09
N ALA A 549 -8.24 -9.71 24.62
CA ALA A 549 -7.48 -10.93 24.91
C ALA A 549 -6.82 -11.55 23.67
N ALA A 550 -7.56 -11.69 22.56
CA ALA A 550 -7.04 -12.35 21.36
C ALA A 550 -5.89 -11.56 20.69
N PRO A 551 -6.01 -10.24 20.40
CA PRO A 551 -4.92 -9.51 19.79
C PRO A 551 -3.71 -9.32 20.72
N THR A 552 -3.91 -9.08 22.02
CA THR A 552 -2.79 -8.93 22.97
C THR A 552 -2.07 -10.25 23.29
N GLY A 553 -2.77 -11.37 23.18
CA GLY A 553 -2.16 -12.71 23.26
C GLY A 553 -1.43 -13.12 21.99
N ALA A 554 -1.91 -12.67 20.81
CA ALA A 554 -1.29 -12.99 19.53
C ALA A 554 -0.12 -12.06 19.15
N ILE A 555 -0.20 -10.77 19.50
CA ILE A 555 0.81 -9.75 19.20
C ILE A 555 1.29 -9.12 20.50
N GLY A 556 2.48 -9.55 20.95
CA GLY A 556 3.08 -9.11 22.21
C GLY A 556 3.48 -7.64 22.28
N LEU A 557 3.36 -6.88 21.19
CA LEU A 557 3.58 -5.42 21.15
C LEU A 557 2.32 -4.60 21.47
N ILE A 558 1.14 -5.23 21.53
CA ILE A 558 -0.08 -4.51 21.89
C ILE A 558 -0.21 -4.48 23.42
N PRO A 559 -0.31 -3.29 24.05
CA PRO A 559 -0.39 -3.22 25.49
C PRO A 559 -1.72 -3.77 26.01
N ARG A 560 -1.64 -4.50 27.13
CA ARG A 560 -2.80 -4.92 27.92
C ARG A 560 -3.23 -3.78 28.84
N LEU A 561 -4.53 -3.45 28.82
CA LEU A 561 -5.08 -2.32 29.57
C LEU A 561 -5.85 -2.76 30.82
N ASP A 562 -6.44 -3.96 30.80
CA ASP A 562 -7.25 -4.47 31.91
C ASP A 562 -6.42 -4.58 33.20
N GLY A 563 -6.93 -3.99 34.28
CA GLY A 563 -6.29 -4.00 35.60
C GLY A 563 -5.14 -3.00 35.77
N GLN A 564 -4.91 -2.13 34.79
CA GLN A 564 -3.92 -1.05 34.85
C GLN A 564 -4.40 0.10 35.76
N ARG A 565 -3.51 1.03 36.15
CA ARG A 565 -3.93 2.25 36.86
C ARG A 565 -4.74 3.18 35.98
N ALA A 566 -5.90 3.58 36.50
CA ALA A 566 -6.76 4.54 35.83
C ALA A 566 -6.07 5.91 35.64
N GLY A 567 -5.28 6.36 36.63
CA GLY A 567 -4.50 7.61 36.54
C GLY A 567 -3.57 7.60 35.33
N TYR A 568 -2.76 6.54 35.23
CA TYR A 568 -1.87 6.31 34.11
C TYR A 568 -2.62 6.23 32.77
N LEU A 569 -3.67 5.42 32.69
CA LEU A 569 -4.41 5.24 31.43
C LEU A 569 -5.02 6.55 30.93
N GLN A 570 -5.58 7.36 31.84
CA GLN A 570 -6.13 8.66 31.49
C GLN A 570 -5.04 9.62 31.00
N ASP A 571 -3.92 9.72 31.71
CA ASP A 571 -2.77 10.54 31.29
C ASP A 571 -2.27 10.13 29.90
N ARG A 572 -2.19 8.82 29.63
CA ARG A 572 -1.80 8.33 28.30
C ARG A 572 -2.79 8.72 27.22
N LEU A 573 -4.09 8.60 27.48
CA LEU A 573 -5.12 9.02 26.54
C LEU A 573 -5.09 10.54 26.30
N ASP A 574 -4.86 11.34 27.34
CA ASP A 574 -4.70 12.80 27.24
C ASP A 574 -3.45 13.16 26.42
N TYR A 575 -2.32 12.52 26.71
CA TYR A 575 -1.06 12.69 25.96
C TYR A 575 -1.22 12.41 24.46
N PHE A 576 -1.98 11.36 24.10
CA PHE A 576 -2.31 11.06 22.72
C PHE A 576 -3.24 12.11 22.11
N ALA A 577 -4.29 12.54 22.83
CA ALA A 577 -5.25 13.52 22.34
C ALA A 577 -4.61 14.89 22.03
N GLU A 578 -3.59 15.28 22.80
CA GLU A 578 -2.84 16.52 22.60
C GLU A 578 -1.84 16.47 21.43
N GLY A 579 -1.74 15.34 20.72
CA GLY A 579 -0.80 15.18 19.60
C GLY A 579 0.67 15.11 20.02
N LYS A 580 0.94 14.89 21.32
CA LYS A 580 2.31 14.91 21.88
C LYS A 580 3.08 13.63 21.63
N ALA A 581 2.48 12.58 21.07
CA ALA A 581 3.09 11.27 20.90
C ALA A 581 3.90 11.14 19.60
N PRO A 582 5.24 11.00 19.68
CA PRO A 582 6.07 10.55 18.56
C PRO A 582 6.00 9.02 18.33
N GLU A 583 5.15 8.29 19.06
CA GLU A 583 5.10 6.82 19.05
C GLU A 583 4.71 6.27 17.66
N VAL A 584 5.74 5.73 16.99
CA VAL A 584 5.80 5.30 15.59
C VAL A 584 4.82 4.15 15.26
N LEU A 585 4.40 3.36 16.25
CA LEU A 585 3.59 2.15 16.04
C LEU A 585 2.13 2.25 16.54
N ALA A 586 1.75 3.34 17.22
CA ALA A 586 0.45 3.46 17.88
C ALA A 586 -0.53 4.37 17.09
N PRO A 587 -1.74 3.90 16.73
CA PRO A 587 -2.77 4.76 16.11
C PRO A 587 -3.43 5.73 17.09
N MET A 588 -3.03 5.72 18.36
CA MET A 588 -3.82 6.26 19.46
C MET A 588 -3.98 7.77 19.41
N THR A 589 -3.04 8.52 18.82
CA THR A 589 -3.15 9.97 18.63
C THR A 589 -4.46 10.36 17.93
N GLY A 590 -4.75 9.70 16.81
CA GLY A 590 -5.96 9.99 16.04
C GLY A 590 -7.25 9.49 16.70
N ILE A 591 -7.18 8.43 17.50
CA ILE A 591 -8.32 7.86 18.21
C ILE A 591 -8.66 8.70 19.44
N ALA A 592 -7.67 9.00 20.27
CA ALA A 592 -7.83 9.74 21.51
C ALA A 592 -8.27 11.20 21.28
N ALA A 593 -7.80 11.83 20.19
CA ALA A 593 -8.25 13.17 19.80
C ALA A 593 -9.75 13.24 19.44
N ARG A 594 -10.39 12.09 19.15
CA ARG A 594 -11.82 12.02 18.87
C ARG A 594 -12.66 11.73 20.12
N LEU A 595 -12.04 11.43 21.26
CA LEU A 595 -12.69 11.18 22.54
C LEU A 595 -12.83 12.48 23.33
N THR A 596 -13.95 12.65 24.05
CA THR A 596 -14.08 13.72 25.03
C THR A 596 -13.23 13.45 26.27
N ASP A 597 -12.95 14.48 27.07
CA ASP A 597 -12.20 14.34 28.32
C ASP A 597 -12.89 13.36 29.28
N SER A 598 -14.23 13.39 29.33
CA SER A 598 -15.02 12.47 30.16
C SER A 598 -15.02 11.03 29.65
N GLU A 599 -15.04 10.83 28.32
CA GLU A 599 -14.86 9.50 27.72
C GLU A 599 -13.47 8.94 28.02
N ARG A 600 -12.40 9.74 27.92
CA ARG A 600 -11.02 9.29 28.24
C ARG A 600 -10.88 8.89 29.71
N ALA A 601 -11.43 9.70 30.62
CA ALA A 601 -11.46 9.37 32.04
C ALA A 601 -12.28 8.10 32.31
N ALA A 602 -13.49 7.99 31.75
CA ALA A 602 -14.38 6.84 31.99
C ALA A 602 -13.82 5.54 31.39
N LEU A 603 -13.16 5.59 30.23
CA LEU A 603 -12.46 4.44 29.63
C LEU A 603 -11.28 3.99 30.51
N ALA A 604 -10.49 4.94 31.03
CA ALA A 604 -9.38 4.63 31.92
C ALA A 604 -9.86 3.90 33.18
N ASP A 605 -10.94 4.38 33.79
CA ASP A 605 -11.58 3.71 34.93
C ASP A 605 -12.17 2.35 34.56
N TRP A 606 -12.78 2.24 33.38
CA TRP A 606 -13.34 0.99 32.88
C TRP A 606 -12.29 -0.10 32.71
N PHE A 607 -11.17 0.22 32.08
CA PHE A 607 -10.04 -0.70 31.93
C PHE A 607 -9.40 -1.06 33.28
N ALA A 608 -9.22 -0.08 34.16
CA ALA A 608 -8.65 -0.31 35.48
C ALA A 608 -9.48 -1.24 36.37
N ALA A 609 -10.81 -1.16 36.27
CA ALA A 609 -11.73 -1.99 37.05
C ALA A 609 -11.83 -3.45 36.56
N ARG A 610 -11.27 -3.76 35.38
CA ARG A 610 -11.36 -5.09 34.78
C ARG A 610 -10.28 -6.03 35.32
N PRO A 611 -10.55 -7.35 35.40
CA PRO A 611 -9.52 -8.32 35.76
C PRO A 611 -8.43 -8.33 34.68
N PRO A 612 -7.14 -8.42 35.05
CA PRO A 612 -6.06 -8.52 34.08
C PRO A 612 -6.27 -9.62 33.04
N LEU A 613 -5.93 -9.33 31.80
CA LEU A 613 -5.89 -10.34 30.74
C LEU A 613 -4.80 -11.37 31.01
N GLU A 614 -5.05 -12.61 30.62
CA GLU A 614 -4.03 -13.66 30.66
C GLU A 614 -2.90 -13.36 29.65
N LYS A 615 -1.73 -13.92 29.94
CA LYS A 615 -0.50 -13.67 29.20
C LYS A 615 -0.28 -14.69 28.10
#